data_AF-A0A094G0G6-F1
#
_entry.id   AF-A0A094G0G6-F1
#
_cell.length_a   1.000
_cell.length_b   1.000
_cell.length_c   1.000
_cell.angle_alpha   90.00
_cell.angle_beta   90.00
_cell.angle_gamma   90.00
#
_symmetry.space_group_name_H-M   'P 1'
#
loop_
_entity.id
_entity.type
_entity.pdbx_description
1 polymer ?
#
loop_
_entity_poly.entity_id
_entity_poly.type
_entity_poly.pdbx_seq_one_letter_code
_entity_poly.pdbx_strand_id
1 'polypeptide(L)'
;MESIRVSPLLPPIIALNAWTLVVEGWMFSVRLPVFTRLRIADKNELTHEEVNKMTPASVRWKADNFSNLFEQPTQFYAVAAVLAIAGGGKTDARLAWAYVAARVAHSLAHCTTNNVARRFAFYLISSGLMAVLTGRAALLLAA
;
A
#
# COMPACT_ATOMS: atom_id res chain seq x y z
N MET A 1 28.08 25.66 -6.26
CA MET A 1 27.11 24.97 -5.39
C MET A 1 26.44 23.90 -6.23
N GLU A 2 26.82 22.64 -6.06
CA GLU A 2 26.23 21.54 -6.82
C GLU A 2 24.74 21.46 -6.43
N SER A 3 23.84 21.63 -7.41
CA SER A 3 22.41 21.46 -7.13
C SER A 3 22.18 20.00 -6.77
N ILE A 4 21.78 19.71 -5.53
CA ILE A 4 21.37 18.37 -5.12
C ILE A 4 20.24 17.94 -6.04
N ARG A 5 20.50 16.99 -6.96
CA ARG A 5 19.47 16.43 -7.81
C ARG A 5 18.72 15.37 -7.02
N VAL A 6 17.53 15.71 -6.54
CA VAL A 6 16.61 14.78 -5.90
C VAL A 6 16.28 13.66 -6.88
N SER A 7 16.49 12.41 -6.48
CA SER A 7 16.19 11.26 -7.34
C SER A 7 14.70 11.21 -7.70
N PRO A 8 14.34 10.95 -8.97
CA PRO A 8 12.94 10.89 -9.41
C PRO A 8 12.16 9.70 -8.81
N LEU A 9 12.84 8.80 -8.08
CA LEU A 9 12.25 7.67 -7.36
C LEU A 9 11.77 8.01 -5.96
N LEU A 10 12.20 9.13 -5.37
CA LEU A 10 11.75 9.55 -4.05
C LEU A 10 10.26 9.98 -4.02
N PRO A 11 9.72 10.73 -5.00
CA PRO A 11 8.32 11.11 -4.99
C PRO A 11 7.32 9.93 -4.97
N PRO A 12 7.48 8.84 -5.77
CA PRO A 12 6.65 7.64 -5.65
C PRO A 12 6.61 7.01 -4.25
N ILE A 13 7.75 6.98 -3.54
CA ILE A 13 7.85 6.47 -2.17
C ILE A 13 6.93 7.28 -1.24
N ILE A 14 7.08 8.60 -1.27
CA ILE A 14 6.28 9.51 -0.45
C ILE A 14 4.80 9.43 -0.82
N ALA A 15 4.49 9.34 -2.12
CA ALA A 15 3.11 9.26 -2.59
C ALA A 15 2.39 8.00 -2.08
N LEU A 16 3.05 6.84 -2.11
CA LEU A 16 2.43 5.62 -1.59
C LEU A 16 2.27 5.64 -0.07
N ASN A 17 3.25 6.20 0.64
CA ASN A 17 3.14 6.36 2.09
C ASN A 17 2.00 7.32 2.47
N ALA A 18 1.87 8.44 1.75
CA ALA A 18 0.75 9.36 1.91
C ALA A 18 -0.60 8.67 1.64
N TRP A 19 -0.66 7.81 0.63
CA TRP A 19 -1.86 7.00 0.36
C TRP A 19 -2.18 6.02 1.50
N THR A 20 -1.16 5.39 2.10
CA THR A 20 -1.36 4.55 3.29
C THR A 20 -1.98 5.33 4.45
N LEU A 21 -1.53 6.56 4.71
CA LEU A 21 -2.13 7.44 5.72
C LEU A 21 -3.58 7.83 5.38
N VAL A 22 -3.89 8.06 4.10
CA VAL A 22 -5.27 8.31 3.65
C VAL A 22 -6.16 7.10 3.95
N VAL A 23 -5.70 5.88 3.65
CA VAL A 23 -6.44 4.65 3.94
C VAL A 23 -6.58 4.42 5.44
N GLU A 24 -5.56 4.75 6.23
CA GLU A 24 -5.60 4.71 7.70
C GLU A 24 -6.69 5.63 8.26
N GLY A 25 -6.68 6.90 7.84
CA GLY A 25 -7.70 7.87 8.23
C GLY A 25 -9.10 7.45 7.80
N TRP A 26 -9.23 6.86 6.61
CA TRP A 26 -10.51 6.30 6.15
C TRP A 26 -10.95 5.11 7.02
N MET A 27 -10.06 4.18 7.35
CA MET A 27 -10.37 3.08 8.26
C MET A 27 -10.86 3.61 9.61
N PHE A 28 -10.15 4.55 10.23
CA PHE A 28 -10.54 5.07 11.55
C PHE A 28 -11.88 5.81 11.53
N SER A 29 -12.14 6.61 10.50
CA SER A 29 -13.39 7.39 10.41
C SER A 29 -14.64 6.52 10.39
N VAL A 30 -14.56 5.30 9.83
CA VAL A 30 -15.69 4.36 9.78
C VAL A 30 -15.67 3.33 10.90
N ARG A 31 -14.47 2.95 11.40
CA ARG A 31 -14.31 1.87 12.38
C ARG A 31 -14.55 2.35 13.80
N LEU A 32 -14.03 3.52 14.18
CA LEU A 32 -14.18 4.04 15.54
C LEU A 32 -15.64 4.17 15.98
N PRO A 33 -16.57 4.75 15.18
CA PRO A 33 -17.98 4.84 15.58
C PRO A 33 -18.63 3.49 15.84
N VAL A 34 -18.30 2.47 15.04
CA VAL A 34 -18.82 1.10 15.21
C VAL A 34 -18.24 0.48 16.48
N PHE A 35 -16.94 0.63 16.71
CA PHE A 35 -16.26 0.03 17.85
C PHE A 35 -16.72 0.65 19.17
N THR A 36 -16.97 1.96 19.19
CA THR A 36 -17.59 2.65 20.34
C THR A 36 -19.00 2.12 20.62
N ARG A 37 -19.85 1.98 19.59
CA ARG A 37 -21.23 1.45 19.76
C ARG A 37 -21.24 0.00 20.26
N LEU A 38 -20.30 -0.83 19.80
CA LEU A 38 -20.17 -2.22 20.22
C LEU A 38 -19.44 -2.39 21.56
N ARG A 39 -18.92 -1.29 22.15
CA ARG A 39 -18.11 -1.26 23.37
C ARG A 39 -16.94 -2.26 23.31
N ILE A 40 -16.25 -2.30 22.17
CA ILE A 40 -15.16 -3.28 21.94
C ILE A 40 -14.03 -3.12 22.97
N ALA A 41 -13.74 -1.89 23.40
CA ALA A 41 -12.70 -1.62 24.40
C ALA A 41 -12.97 -2.24 25.79
N ASP A 42 -14.22 -2.58 26.09
CA ASP A 42 -14.60 -3.20 27.37
C ASP A 42 -14.48 -4.74 27.32
N LYS A 43 -14.18 -5.32 26.15
CA LYS A 43 -14.26 -6.76 25.86
C LYS A 43 -12.90 -7.33 25.45
N ASN A 44 -11.96 -7.30 26.39
CA ASN A 44 -10.56 -7.68 26.16
C ASN A 44 -10.36 -9.18 25.89
N GLU A 45 -11.36 -10.00 26.19
CA GLU A 45 -11.39 -11.45 25.94
C GLU A 45 -11.71 -11.82 24.50
N LEU A 46 -12.28 -10.90 23.71
CA LEU A 46 -12.67 -11.18 22.33
C LEU A 46 -11.46 -11.33 21.42
N THR A 47 -11.48 -12.39 20.62
CA THR A 47 -10.53 -12.60 19.53
C THR A 47 -10.79 -11.64 18.37
N HIS A 48 -9.78 -11.48 17.51
CA HIS A 48 -9.91 -10.73 16.26
C HIS A 48 -11.06 -11.26 15.36
N GLU A 49 -11.29 -12.57 15.34
CA GLU A 49 -12.35 -13.17 14.52
C GLU A 49 -13.75 -12.83 15.05
N GLU A 50 -13.93 -12.87 16.37
CA GLU A 50 -15.20 -12.51 17.01
C GLU A 50 -15.54 -11.03 16.79
N VAL A 51 -14.55 -10.14 16.93
CA VAL A 51 -14.72 -8.71 16.60
C VAL A 51 -15.10 -8.53 15.13
N ASN A 52 -14.49 -9.30 14.22
CA ASN A 52 -14.83 -9.25 12.79
C ASN A 52 -16.26 -9.72 12.52
N LYS A 53 -16.75 -10.77 13.20
CA LYS A 53 -18.14 -11.23 13.07
C LYS A 53 -19.15 -10.15 13.50
N MET A 54 -18.79 -9.33 14.49
CA MET A 54 -19.63 -8.23 14.97
C MET A 54 -19.55 -6.95 14.12
N THR A 55 -18.50 -6.79 13.31
CA THR A 55 -18.24 -5.56 12.54
C THR A 55 -18.81 -5.67 11.13
N PRO A 56 -19.56 -4.67 10.61
CA PRO A 56 -20.05 -4.71 9.23
C PRO A 56 -18.93 -4.91 8.21
N ALA A 57 -19.18 -5.72 7.18
CA ALA A 57 -18.16 -6.06 6.18
C ALA A 57 -17.53 -4.82 5.52
N SER A 58 -18.36 -3.85 5.14
CA SER A 58 -17.90 -2.61 4.52
C SER A 58 -16.97 -1.78 5.42
N VAL A 59 -17.04 -1.92 6.74
CA VAL A 59 -16.11 -1.28 7.69
C VAL A 59 -14.81 -2.07 7.77
N ARG A 60 -14.89 -3.41 7.80
CA ARG A 60 -13.72 -4.30 7.84
C ARG A 60 -12.82 -4.15 6.63
N TRP A 61 -13.39 -4.01 5.43
CA TRP A 61 -12.60 -3.93 4.19
C TRP A 61 -11.53 -2.83 4.19
N LYS A 62 -11.76 -1.72 4.89
CA LYS A 62 -10.75 -0.64 5.01
C LYS A 62 -9.57 -1.09 5.87
N ALA A 63 -9.84 -1.81 6.96
CA ALA A 63 -8.81 -2.39 7.82
C ALA A 63 -8.04 -3.49 7.10
N ASP A 64 -8.75 -4.38 6.40
CA ASP A 64 -8.13 -5.46 5.60
C ASP A 64 -7.23 -4.88 4.50
N ASN A 65 -7.66 -3.80 3.84
CA ASN A 65 -6.84 -3.10 2.85
C ASN A 65 -5.65 -2.37 3.47
N PHE A 66 -5.84 -1.73 4.62
CA PHE A 66 -4.75 -1.07 5.35
C PHE A 66 -3.64 -2.07 5.69
N SER A 67 -4.00 -3.25 6.21
CA SER A 67 -3.03 -4.34 6.44
C SER A 67 -2.34 -4.77 5.15
N ASN A 68 -3.07 -4.91 4.04
CA ASN A 68 -2.47 -5.28 2.75
C ASN A 68 -1.48 -4.22 2.22
N LEU A 69 -1.64 -2.94 2.59
CA LEU A 69 -0.67 -1.90 2.25
C LEU A 69 0.67 -2.05 2.98
N PHE A 70 0.78 -2.88 4.02
CA PHE A 70 2.04 -3.19 4.70
C PHE A 70 2.67 -4.53 4.29
N GLU A 71 2.06 -5.28 3.38
CA GLU A 71 2.63 -6.51 2.84
C GLU A 71 3.61 -6.20 1.68
N GLN A 72 3.15 -6.27 0.43
CA GLN A 72 4.00 -6.03 -0.74
C GLN A 72 4.57 -4.59 -0.82
N PRO A 73 3.83 -3.51 -0.47
CA PRO A 73 4.39 -2.16 -0.54
C PRO A 73 5.61 -1.91 0.36
N THR A 74 5.77 -2.69 1.43
CA THR A 74 6.99 -2.63 2.25
C THR A 74 8.23 -3.00 1.44
N GLN A 75 8.11 -3.97 0.52
CA GLN A 75 9.17 -4.31 -0.43
C GLN A 75 9.43 -3.17 -1.42
N PHE A 76 8.37 -2.52 -1.90
CA PHE A 76 8.49 -1.38 -2.82
C PHE A 76 9.31 -0.24 -2.22
N TYR A 77 9.06 0.13 -0.97
CA TYR A 77 9.83 1.17 -0.31
C TYR A 77 11.33 0.86 -0.29
N ALA A 78 11.69 -0.39 0.07
CA ALA A 78 13.08 -0.82 0.08
C ALA A 78 13.71 -0.78 -1.32
N VAL A 79 13.07 -1.38 -2.32
CA VAL A 79 13.61 -1.47 -3.68
C VAL A 79 13.68 -0.11 -4.37
N ALA A 80 12.66 0.74 -4.21
CA ALA A 80 12.67 2.09 -4.78
C ALA A 80 13.75 2.97 -4.12
N ALA A 81 14.00 2.82 -2.81
CA ALA A 81 15.08 3.52 -2.13
C ALA A 81 16.46 3.03 -2.62
N VAL A 82 16.64 1.72 -2.79
CA VAL A 82 17.86 1.15 -3.37
C VAL A 82 18.11 1.70 -4.77
N LEU A 83 17.09 1.68 -5.65
CA LEU A 83 17.20 2.27 -6.97
C LEU A 83 17.51 3.77 -6.92
N ALA A 84 16.95 4.51 -5.96
CA ALA A 84 17.21 5.94 -5.81
C ALA A 84 18.69 6.22 -5.46
N ILE A 85 19.27 5.38 -4.59
CA ILE A 85 20.68 5.46 -4.17
C ILE A 85 21.62 4.99 -5.29
N ALA A 86 21.27 3.91 -5.98
CA ALA A 86 22.08 3.30 -7.04
C ALA A 86 22.05 4.09 -8.37
N GLY A 87 21.37 5.25 -8.43
CA GLY A 87 21.33 6.09 -9.63
C GLY A 87 20.26 5.68 -10.67
N GLY A 88 19.19 5.02 -10.23
CA GLY A 88 18.03 4.66 -11.04
C GLY A 88 17.42 5.86 -11.78
N GLY A 89 16.99 5.61 -13.02
CA GLY A 89 16.68 6.66 -13.99
C GLY A 89 15.19 6.98 -14.14
N LYS A 90 14.86 7.72 -15.20
CA LYS A 90 13.49 8.09 -15.56
C LYS A 90 12.57 6.88 -15.79
N THR A 91 13.11 5.80 -16.37
CA THR A 91 12.34 4.57 -16.62
C THR A 91 11.93 3.91 -15.32
N ASP A 92 12.85 3.79 -14.36
CA ASP A 92 12.57 3.21 -13.05
C ASP A 92 11.53 4.06 -12.29
N ALA A 93 11.62 5.39 -12.38
CA ALA A 93 10.61 6.29 -11.81
C ALA A 93 9.21 6.13 -12.43
N ARG A 94 9.11 5.93 -13.76
CA ARG A 94 7.82 5.65 -14.42
C ARG A 94 7.20 4.34 -13.95
N LEU A 95 8.01 3.30 -13.81
CA LEU A 95 7.57 2.00 -13.28
C LEU A 95 7.11 2.12 -11.83
N ALA A 96 7.84 2.89 -11.01
CA ALA A 96 7.45 3.16 -9.63
C ALA A 96 6.11 3.90 -9.54
N TRP A 97 5.87 4.92 -10.37
CA TRP A 97 4.56 5.59 -10.42
C TRP A 97 3.43 4.67 -10.88
N ALA A 98 3.69 3.81 -11.87
CA ALA A 98 2.72 2.81 -12.31
C ALA A 98 2.37 1.85 -11.16
N TYR A 99 3.36 1.45 -10.35
CA TYR A 99 3.15 0.63 -9.17
C TYR A 99 2.25 1.35 -8.16
N VAL A 100 2.54 2.61 -7.83
CA VAL A 100 1.70 3.42 -6.93
C VAL A 100 0.26 3.49 -7.45
N ALA A 101 0.06 3.79 -8.73
CA ALA A 101 -1.28 3.88 -9.32
C ALA A 101 -2.05 2.54 -9.22
N ALA A 102 -1.39 1.42 -9.48
CA ALA A 102 -1.99 0.09 -9.32
C ALA A 102 -2.40 -0.20 -7.86
N ARG A 103 -1.58 0.23 -6.88
CA ARG A 103 -1.89 0.09 -5.45
C ARG A 103 -3.04 0.98 -5.00
N VAL A 104 -3.15 2.19 -5.52
CA VAL A 104 -4.31 3.07 -5.28
C VAL A 104 -5.58 2.44 -5.85
N ALA A 105 -5.53 1.96 -7.09
CA ALA A 105 -6.68 1.31 -7.74
C ALA A 105 -7.12 0.03 -6.99
N HIS A 106 -6.15 -0.80 -6.57
CA HIS A 106 -6.41 -1.96 -5.70
C HIS A 106 -7.12 -1.54 -4.42
N SER A 107 -6.60 -0.52 -3.74
CA SER A 107 -7.14 -0.01 -2.47
C SER A 107 -8.57 0.48 -2.63
N LEU A 108 -8.85 1.25 -3.68
CA LEU A 108 -10.20 1.73 -3.96
C LEU A 108 -11.14 0.56 -4.24
N ALA A 109 -10.74 -0.42 -5.06
CA ALA A 109 -11.55 -1.60 -5.34
C ALA A 109 -11.87 -2.39 -4.06
N HIS A 110 -10.87 -2.58 -3.19
CA HIS A 110 -11.00 -3.30 -1.92
C HIS A 110 -11.89 -2.55 -0.92
N CYS A 111 -11.63 -1.26 -0.68
CA CYS A 111 -12.35 -0.46 0.30
C CYS A 111 -13.80 -0.16 -0.10
N THR A 112 -14.14 -0.10 -1.39
CA THR A 112 -15.48 0.31 -1.85
C THR A 112 -16.39 -0.86 -2.19
N THR A 113 -16.00 -1.68 -3.17
CA THR A 113 -16.85 -2.76 -3.72
C THR A 113 -16.41 -4.14 -3.23
N ASN A 114 -15.17 -4.26 -2.77
CA ASN A 114 -14.47 -5.51 -2.48
C ASN A 114 -14.67 -6.61 -3.53
N ASN A 115 -14.75 -6.22 -4.81
CA ASN A 115 -14.80 -7.21 -5.89
C ASN A 115 -13.46 -7.94 -6.00
N VAL A 116 -13.47 -9.23 -5.66
CA VAL A 116 -12.26 -10.06 -5.54
C VAL A 116 -11.48 -10.13 -6.86
N ALA A 117 -12.16 -10.32 -7.99
CA ALA A 117 -11.51 -10.40 -9.30
C ALA A 117 -10.79 -9.10 -9.67
N ARG A 118 -11.45 -7.94 -9.45
CA ARG A 118 -10.84 -6.62 -9.73
C ARG A 118 -9.63 -6.36 -8.85
N ARG A 119 -9.74 -6.57 -7.53
CA ARG A 119 -8.61 -6.33 -6.62
C ARG A 119 -7.46 -7.30 -6.91
N PHE A 120 -7.75 -8.55 -7.25
CA PHE A 120 -6.73 -9.52 -7.63
C PHE A 120 -6.00 -9.11 -8.92
N ALA A 121 -6.71 -8.61 -9.94
CA ALA A 121 -6.07 -8.11 -11.16
C ALA A 121 -5.09 -6.96 -10.88
N PHE A 122 -5.49 -5.97 -10.07
CA PHE A 122 -4.57 -4.88 -9.68
C PHE A 122 -3.40 -5.36 -8.82
N TYR A 123 -3.60 -6.37 -7.97
CA TYR A 123 -2.54 -7.00 -7.20
C TYR A 123 -1.52 -7.70 -8.11
N LEU A 124 -1.97 -8.45 -9.12
CA LEU A 124 -1.09 -9.09 -10.10
C LEU A 124 -0.27 -8.07 -10.90
N ILE A 125 -0.91 -6.99 -11.37
CA ILE A 125 -0.22 -5.90 -12.06
C ILE A 125 0.85 -5.28 -11.15
N SER A 126 0.49 -4.98 -9.89
CA SER A 126 1.43 -4.45 -8.90
C SER A 126 2.61 -5.40 -8.67
N SER A 127 2.35 -6.70 -8.57
CA SER A 127 3.37 -7.73 -8.36
C SER A 127 4.34 -7.83 -9.54
N GLY A 128 3.83 -7.77 -10.77
CA GLY A 128 4.68 -7.75 -11.97
C GLY A 128 5.57 -6.51 -12.03
N LEU A 129 5.02 -5.32 -11.74
CA LEU A 129 5.80 -4.08 -11.66
C LEU A 129 6.87 -4.14 -10.58
N MET A 130 6.54 -4.71 -9.42
CA MET A 130 7.50 -4.92 -8.33
C MET A 130 8.62 -5.87 -8.77
N ALA A 131 8.31 -6.99 -9.42
CA ALA A 131 9.32 -7.92 -9.93
C ALA A 131 10.27 -7.25 -10.93
N VAL A 132 9.74 -6.42 -11.85
CA VAL A 132 10.55 -5.65 -12.80
C VAL A 132 11.47 -4.66 -12.07
N LEU A 133 10.95 -3.88 -11.12
CA LEU A 133 11.75 -2.94 -10.33
C LEU A 133 12.86 -3.64 -9.54
N THR A 134 12.56 -4.79 -8.94
CA THR A 134 13.56 -5.60 -8.23
C THR A 134 14.65 -6.11 -9.18
N GLY A 135 14.28 -6.61 -10.36
CA GLY A 135 15.24 -7.03 -11.38
C GLY A 135 16.12 -5.87 -11.88
N ARG A 136 15.51 -4.70 -12.08
CA ARG A 136 16.23 -3.46 -12.42
C ARG A 136 17.25 -3.08 -11.34
N ALA A 137 16.88 -3.18 -10.06
CA ALA A 137 17.78 -2.90 -8.95
C ALA A 137 18.95 -3.88 -8.92
N ALA A 138 18.70 -5.17 -9.09
CA ALA A 138 19.73 -6.20 -9.10
C ALA A 138 20.73 -6.00 -10.24
N LEU A 139 20.25 -5.71 -11.45
CA LEU A 139 21.10 -5.45 -12.62
C LEU A 139 21.96 -4.20 -12.44
N LEU A 140 21.40 -3.14 -11.84
CA LEU A 140 22.11 -1.88 -11.64
C LEU A 140 23.23 -2.01 -10.59
N LEU A 141 23.03 -2.84 -9.56
CA LEU A 141 24.03 -3.09 -8.51
C LEU A 141 25.13 -4.08 -8.93
N ALA A 142 24.89 -4.88 -9.97
CA ALA A 142 25.84 -5.85 -10.49
C ALA A 142 26.75 -5.28 -11.60
N ALA A 143 26.52 -4.03 -12.01
CA ALA A 143 27.30 -3.32 -13.03
C ALA A 143 28.40 -2.46 -12.39
#